data_AF-A0A545WEV0-F1
#
_entry.id   AF-A0A545WEV0-F1
#
_cell.length_a   1.000
_cell.length_b   1.000
_cell.length_c   1.000
_cell.angle_alpha   90.00
_cell.angle_beta   90.00
_cell.angle_gamma   90.00
#
_symmetry.space_group_name_H-M   'P 1'
#
loop_
_entity.id
_entity.type
_entity.pdbx_description
1 polymer ?
#
loop_
_entity_poly.entity_id
_entity_poly.type
_entity_poly.pdbx_seq_one_letter_code
_entity_poly.pdbx_strand_id
1 'polypeptide(L)'
;MKLCCDRTSIPKTSLYHAVKRLQFDIESAGILSLQHLQASILIAIYELGHAVYPAAVLSVGRCARYAACLGIDNTARPPASIKLPWVEVEECCRVWWSIVILDRFLNICDPQRHPAAADPGENTFLPVDDAAWDSGTSQAADAVTLGRSSASHLARYGRFAQAAHLLAQVNTRAPETYEEATQLRRTIMALVNLAEAEGSWKRWGFLAF
;
A
#
# COMPACT_ATOMS: atom_id res chain seq x y z
N MET A 1 2.21 18.22 -30.34
CA MET A 1 3.15 17.09 -30.52
C MET A 1 2.30 15.83 -30.61
N LYS A 2 2.18 15.23 -31.80
CA LYS A 2 1.34 14.04 -32.03
C LYS A 2 2.07 12.82 -31.45
N LEU A 3 1.53 12.23 -30.39
CA LEU A 3 1.96 10.93 -29.90
C LEU A 3 1.45 9.89 -30.89
N CYS A 4 2.35 9.43 -31.77
CA CYS A 4 2.14 8.19 -32.51
C CYS A 4 2.14 7.06 -31.49
N CYS A 5 0.96 6.66 -31.02
CA CYS A 5 0.78 5.40 -30.33
C CYS A 5 0.90 4.32 -31.40
N ASP A 6 2.09 3.75 -31.56
CA ASP A 6 2.19 2.40 -32.08
C ASP A 6 1.23 1.53 -31.26
N ARG A 7 0.49 0.66 -31.94
CA ARG A 7 -0.49 -0.26 -31.33
C ARG A 7 0.24 -1.20 -30.36
N THR A 8 0.52 -0.73 -29.15
CA THR A 8 0.89 -1.59 -28.05
C THR A 8 -0.31 -2.48 -27.77
N SER A 9 -0.14 -3.77 -28.04
CA SER A 9 -1.06 -4.85 -27.76
C SER A 9 -1.88 -4.56 -26.50
N ILE A 10 -3.18 -4.36 -26.68
CA ILE A 10 -4.13 -4.04 -25.61
C ILE A 10 -3.99 -5.10 -24.52
N PRO A 11 -3.64 -4.75 -23.27
CA PRO A 11 -3.61 -5.69 -22.16
C PRO A 11 -5.03 -5.88 -21.64
N LYS A 12 -5.84 -6.53 -22.47
CA LYS A 12 -7.17 -7.07 -22.17
C LYS A 12 -7.13 -8.56 -22.45
N THR A 13 -6.16 -9.22 -21.83
CA THR A 13 -5.96 -10.66 -21.94
C THR A 13 -7.27 -11.35 -21.54
N SER A 14 -7.63 -12.46 -22.21
CA SER A 14 -8.80 -13.27 -21.86
C SER A 14 -8.87 -13.60 -20.37
N LEU A 15 -7.72 -13.83 -19.75
CA LEU A 15 -7.57 -14.05 -18.32
C LEU A 15 -8.05 -12.86 -17.47
N TYR A 16 -7.71 -11.62 -17.83
CA TYR A 16 -8.17 -10.43 -17.09
C TYR A 16 -9.69 -10.34 -17.10
N HIS A 17 -10.32 -10.55 -18.25
CA HIS A 17 -11.78 -10.58 -18.36
C HIS A 17 -12.42 -11.70 -17.53
N ALA A 18 -11.84 -12.90 -17.55
CA ALA A 18 -12.31 -14.02 -16.75
C ALA A 18 -12.22 -13.71 -15.24
N VAL A 19 -11.10 -13.13 -14.79
CA VAL A 19 -10.88 -12.74 -13.40
C VAL A 19 -11.84 -11.62 -12.96
N LYS A 20 -12.09 -10.60 -13.79
CA LYS A 20 -13.08 -9.55 -13.49
C LYS A 20 -14.50 -10.11 -13.38
N ARG A 21 -14.85 -11.10 -14.20
CA ARG A 21 -16.15 -11.77 -14.11
C ARG A 21 -16.28 -12.58 -12.83
N LEU A 22 -15.26 -13.36 -12.48
CA LEU A 22 -15.23 -14.09 -11.21
C LEU A 22 -15.29 -13.14 -10.01
N GLN A 23 -14.57 -12.01 -10.06
CA GLN A 23 -14.62 -10.98 -9.04
C GLN A 23 -16.07 -10.48 -8.83
N PHE A 24 -16.75 -10.15 -9.93
CA PHE A 24 -18.16 -9.74 -9.90
C PHE A 24 -19.08 -10.82 -9.32
N ASP A 25 -18.91 -12.08 -9.74
CA ASP A 25 -19.75 -13.19 -9.28
C ASP A 25 -19.61 -13.39 -7.75
N ILE A 26 -18.38 -13.38 -7.23
CA ILE A 26 -18.11 -13.50 -5.79
C ILE A 26 -18.75 -12.35 -4.98
N GLU A 27 -18.63 -11.12 -5.48
CA GLU A 27 -19.21 -9.95 -4.80
C GLU A 27 -20.74 -9.94 -4.86
N SER A 28 -21.31 -10.35 -5.99
CA SER A 28 -22.77 -10.46 -6.14
C SER A 28 -23.36 -11.53 -5.22
N ALA A 29 -22.58 -12.56 -4.89
CA ALA A 29 -22.92 -13.57 -3.89
C ALA A 29 -22.76 -13.07 -2.44
N GLY A 30 -22.24 -11.86 -2.22
CA GLY A 30 -22.05 -11.28 -0.89
C GLY A 30 -20.91 -11.93 -0.08
N ILE A 31 -19.97 -12.61 -0.75
CA ILE A 31 -18.87 -13.30 -0.07
C ILE A 31 -17.80 -12.28 0.31
N LEU A 32 -17.51 -12.19 1.62
CA LEU A 32 -16.47 -11.36 2.19
C LEU A 32 -15.30 -12.23 2.69
N SER A 33 -14.14 -12.14 2.04
CA SER A 33 -12.93 -12.86 2.46
C SER A 33 -11.65 -12.09 2.20
N LEU A 34 -10.63 -12.33 3.02
CA LEU A 34 -9.32 -11.72 2.88
C LEU A 34 -8.66 -12.09 1.54
N GLN A 35 -8.82 -13.34 1.10
CA GLN A 35 -8.26 -13.86 -0.15
C GLN A 35 -8.87 -13.14 -1.37
N HIS A 36 -10.17 -12.85 -1.34
CA HIS A 36 -10.80 -12.07 -2.41
C HIS A 36 -10.28 -10.63 -2.43
N LEU A 37 -10.06 -10.02 -1.27
CA LEU A 37 -9.47 -8.68 -1.18
C LEU A 37 -8.03 -8.67 -1.74
N GLN A 38 -7.21 -9.66 -1.38
CA GLN A 38 -5.86 -9.84 -1.93
C GLN A 38 -5.89 -9.99 -3.45
N ALA A 39 -6.77 -10.84 -3.98
CA ALA A 39 -6.96 -10.99 -5.43
C ALA A 39 -7.38 -9.66 -6.09
N SER A 40 -8.26 -8.89 -5.44
CA SER A 40 -8.71 -7.58 -5.92
C SER A 40 -7.58 -6.54 -5.97
N ILE A 41 -6.66 -6.56 -5.00
CA ILE A 41 -5.45 -5.75 -5.01
C ILE A 41 -4.55 -6.13 -6.20
N LEU A 42 -4.35 -7.42 -6.46
CA LEU A 42 -3.56 -7.88 -7.61
C LEU A 42 -4.17 -7.43 -8.95
N ILE A 43 -5.50 -7.44 -9.07
CA ILE A 43 -6.21 -6.89 -10.24
C ILE A 43 -5.92 -5.39 -10.38
N ALA A 44 -5.98 -4.62 -9.29
CA ALA A 44 -5.69 -3.19 -9.32
C ALA A 44 -4.24 -2.90 -9.73
N ILE A 45 -3.28 -3.69 -9.26
CA ILE A 45 -1.86 -3.61 -9.66
C ILE A 45 -1.71 -3.93 -11.15
N TYR A 46 -2.40 -4.96 -11.65
CA TYR A 46 -2.41 -5.28 -13.09
C TYR A 46 -2.94 -4.12 -13.93
N GLU A 47 -4.07 -3.54 -13.53
CA GLU A 47 -4.69 -2.40 -14.22
C GLU A 47 -3.75 -1.18 -14.21
N LEU A 48 -3.08 -0.93 -13.10
CA LEU A 48 -2.10 0.14 -12.97
C LEU A 48 -0.86 -0.08 -13.86
N GLY A 49 -0.25 -1.26 -13.79
CA GLY A 49 0.95 -1.60 -14.57
C GLY A 49 0.73 -1.60 -16.09
N HIS A 50 -0.52 -1.77 -16.51
CA HIS A 50 -0.95 -1.73 -17.91
C HIS A 50 -1.57 -0.39 -18.34
N ALA A 51 -1.46 0.64 -17.50
CA ALA A 51 -1.97 1.98 -17.77
C ALA A 51 -3.50 2.07 -18.02
N VAL A 52 -4.28 1.14 -17.44
CA VAL A 52 -5.75 1.18 -17.44
C VAL A 52 -6.23 2.03 -16.25
N TYR A 53 -5.78 3.28 -16.19
CA TYR A 53 -5.92 4.15 -15.01
C TYR A 53 -7.36 4.30 -14.47
N PRO A 54 -8.40 4.51 -15.30
CA PRO A 54 -9.76 4.61 -14.77
C PRO A 54 -10.22 3.34 -14.04
N ALA A 55 -9.82 2.16 -14.54
CA ALA A 55 -10.14 0.89 -13.89
C ALA A 55 -9.36 0.75 -12.58
N ALA A 56 -8.06 1.05 -12.58
CA ALA A 56 -7.21 0.96 -11.40
C ALA A 56 -7.74 1.82 -10.24
N VAL A 57 -8.14 3.07 -10.51
CA VAL A 57 -8.72 3.98 -9.50
C VAL A 57 -10.01 3.40 -8.90
N LEU A 58 -10.91 2.88 -9.74
CA LEU A 58 -12.15 2.27 -9.27
C LEU A 58 -11.90 0.96 -8.49
N SER A 59 -10.95 0.15 -8.94
CA SER A 59 -10.57 -1.10 -8.27
C SER A 59 -9.96 -0.85 -6.90
N VAL A 60 -9.07 0.15 -6.76
CA VAL A 60 -8.51 0.53 -5.44
C VAL A 60 -9.61 1.07 -4.52
N GLY A 61 -10.50 1.93 -5.02
CA GLY A 61 -11.63 2.43 -4.23
C GLY A 61 -12.56 1.31 -3.76
N ARG A 62 -12.79 0.30 -4.60
CA ARG A 62 -13.52 -0.92 -4.22
C ARG A 62 -12.77 -1.71 -3.13
N CYS A 63 -11.47 -1.91 -3.26
CA CYS A 63 -10.66 -2.58 -2.23
C CYS A 63 -10.76 -1.84 -0.88
N ALA A 64 -10.70 -0.51 -0.88
CA ALA A 64 -10.85 0.27 0.35
C ALA A 64 -12.21 0.04 1.03
N ARG A 65 -13.31 0.05 0.26
CA ARG A 65 -14.65 -0.26 0.80
C ARG A 65 -14.77 -1.70 1.27
N TYR A 66 -14.19 -2.64 0.54
CA TYR A 66 -14.20 -4.06 0.89
C TYR A 66 -13.41 -4.31 2.19
N ALA A 67 -12.27 -3.65 2.36
CA ALA A 67 -11.49 -3.69 3.61
C ALA A 67 -12.27 -3.14 4.80
N ALA A 68 -13.02 -2.05 4.62
CA ALA A 68 -13.91 -1.51 5.65
C ALA A 68 -15.04 -2.50 6.01
N CYS A 69 -15.61 -3.21 5.03
CA CYS A 69 -16.59 -4.27 5.29
C CYS A 69 -16.00 -5.45 6.09
N LEU A 70 -14.70 -5.72 5.94
CA LEU A 70 -13.97 -6.71 6.75
C LEU A 70 -13.49 -6.16 8.11
N GLY A 71 -13.59 -4.86 8.35
CA GLY A 71 -13.07 -4.19 9.56
C GLY A 71 -11.54 -4.16 9.65
N ILE A 72 -10.85 -4.28 8.52
CA ILE A 72 -9.37 -4.31 8.43
C ILE A 72 -8.78 -2.89 8.37
N ASP A 73 -9.60 -1.89 8.05
CA ASP A 73 -9.22 -0.48 8.00
C ASP A 73 -8.86 0.11 9.39
N ASN A 74 -9.30 -0.54 10.47
CA ASN A 74 -8.98 -0.12 11.85
C ASN A 74 -7.64 -0.69 12.37
N THR A 75 -6.54 -0.24 11.79
CA THR A 75 -5.17 -0.67 12.12
C THR A 75 -4.54 0.06 13.31
N ALA A 76 -5.31 0.87 14.05
CA ALA A 76 -4.84 1.50 15.30
C ALA A 76 -4.95 0.57 16.52
N ARG A 77 -5.62 -0.58 16.36
CA ARG A 77 -5.81 -1.55 17.43
C ARG A 77 -4.50 -2.31 17.70
N PRO A 78 -4.03 -2.40 18.96
CA PRO A 78 -2.84 -3.17 19.30
C PRO A 78 -2.99 -4.63 18.86
N PRO A 79 -2.00 -5.22 18.16
CA PRO A 79 -2.08 -6.60 17.71
C PRO A 79 -2.38 -7.60 18.83
N ALA A 80 -1.77 -7.40 20.01
CA ALA A 80 -1.98 -8.22 21.20
C ALA A 80 -3.43 -8.21 21.72
N SER A 81 -4.25 -7.23 21.32
CA SER A 81 -5.66 -7.14 21.72
C SER A 81 -6.61 -7.86 20.75
N ILE A 82 -6.12 -8.30 19.59
CA ILE A 82 -6.92 -8.95 18.56
C ILE A 82 -6.97 -10.45 18.84
N LYS A 83 -8.17 -11.04 18.81
CA LYS A 83 -8.39 -12.47 19.07
C LYS A 83 -8.15 -13.34 17.82
N LEU A 84 -7.12 -13.01 17.05
CA LEU A 84 -6.72 -13.75 15.86
C LEU A 84 -5.25 -14.17 16.01
N PRO A 85 -4.82 -15.25 15.35
CA PRO A 85 -3.42 -15.59 15.23
C PRO A 85 -2.62 -14.39 14.71
N TRP A 86 -1.39 -14.20 15.22
CA TRP A 86 -0.51 -13.10 14.81
C TRP A 86 -0.35 -13.02 13.27
N VAL A 87 -0.24 -14.18 12.62
CA VAL A 87 -0.14 -14.29 11.16
C VAL A 87 -1.31 -13.61 10.46
N GLU A 88 -2.54 -13.86 10.89
CA GLU A 88 -3.73 -13.24 10.27
C GLU A 88 -3.78 -11.73 10.52
N VAL A 89 -3.34 -11.27 11.70
CA VAL A 89 -3.28 -9.85 12.04
C VAL A 89 -2.29 -9.12 11.14
N GLU A 90 -1.09 -9.67 10.98
CA GLU A 90 -0.05 -9.10 10.13
C GLU A 90 -0.44 -9.16 8.64
N GLU A 91 -1.10 -10.23 8.21
CA GLU A 91 -1.64 -10.33 6.85
C GLU A 91 -2.69 -9.25 6.56
N CYS A 92 -3.60 -9.00 7.51
CA CYS A 92 -4.56 -7.90 7.42
C CYS A 92 -3.86 -6.53 7.37
N CYS A 93 -2.83 -6.33 8.21
CA CYS A 93 -2.02 -5.11 8.22
C CYS A 93 -1.38 -4.86 6.84
N ARG A 94 -0.73 -5.87 6.27
CA ARG A 94 -0.13 -5.82 4.93
C ARG A 94 -1.17 -5.54 3.86
N VAL A 95 -2.34 -6.19 3.91
CA VAL A 95 -3.41 -5.95 2.93
C VAL A 95 -3.92 -4.50 3.00
N TRP A 96 -4.12 -3.97 4.21
CA TRP A 96 -4.51 -2.58 4.38
C TRP A 96 -3.49 -1.61 3.79
N TRP A 97 -2.21 -1.79 4.12
CA TRP A 97 -1.16 -0.92 3.64
C TRP A 97 -0.95 -0.99 2.13
N SER A 98 -1.18 -2.14 1.49
CA SER A 98 -1.21 -2.24 0.02
C SER A 98 -2.26 -1.31 -0.58
N ILE A 99 -3.47 -1.27 -0.01
CA ILE A 99 -4.55 -0.40 -0.49
C ILE A 99 -4.16 1.07 -0.31
N VAL A 100 -3.68 1.45 0.88
CA VAL A 100 -3.25 2.83 1.16
C VAL A 100 -2.15 3.27 0.19
N ILE A 101 -1.11 2.45 -0.03
CA ILE A 101 -0.01 2.78 -0.93
C ILE A 101 -0.52 2.98 -2.37
N LEU A 102 -1.32 2.05 -2.89
CA LEU A 102 -1.87 2.16 -4.25
C LEU A 102 -2.78 3.37 -4.42
N ASP A 103 -3.62 3.63 -3.43
CA ASP A 103 -4.52 4.78 -3.42
C ASP A 103 -3.74 6.10 -3.41
N ARG A 104 -2.72 6.24 -2.55
CA ARG A 104 -1.87 7.44 -2.55
C ARG A 104 -1.11 7.60 -3.85
N PHE A 105 -0.58 6.50 -4.42
CA PHE A 105 0.14 6.53 -5.69
C PHE A 105 -0.73 7.02 -6.85
N LEU A 106 -1.96 6.49 -6.97
CA LEU A 106 -2.90 6.87 -8.03
C LEU A 106 -3.35 8.34 -7.95
N ASN A 107 -3.31 8.92 -6.75
CA ASN A 107 -3.72 10.30 -6.49
C ASN A 107 -2.57 11.33 -6.53
N ILE A 108 -1.32 10.91 -6.81
CA ILE A 108 -0.15 11.82 -6.85
C ILE A 108 -0.37 12.99 -7.82
N CYS A 109 -0.96 12.72 -8.99
CA CYS A 109 -1.04 13.69 -10.08
C CYS A 109 -2.33 14.52 -10.08
N ASP A 110 -3.24 14.29 -9.14
CA ASP A 110 -4.55 14.96 -9.09
C ASP A 110 -4.84 15.46 -7.67
N PRO A 111 -4.36 16.67 -7.32
CA PRO A 111 -4.51 17.24 -5.97
C PRO A 111 -5.96 17.44 -5.53
N GLN A 112 -6.92 17.48 -6.47
CA GLN A 112 -8.34 17.63 -6.15
C GLN A 112 -9.03 16.30 -5.85
N ARG A 113 -8.39 15.17 -6.18
CA ARG A 113 -8.98 13.86 -5.97
C ARG A 113 -8.73 13.40 -4.54
N HIS A 114 -9.82 13.17 -3.80
CA HIS A 114 -9.75 12.62 -2.46
C HIS A 114 -9.39 11.13 -2.53
N PRO A 115 -8.36 10.68 -1.78
CA PRO A 115 -8.05 9.27 -1.66
C PRO A 115 -9.23 8.46 -1.10
N ALA A 116 -9.42 7.24 -1.57
CA ALA A 116 -10.52 6.37 -1.14
C ALA A 116 -10.28 5.72 0.22
N ALA A 117 -9.02 5.43 0.56
CA ALA A 117 -8.62 4.92 1.86
C ALA A 117 -8.41 6.07 2.83
N ALA A 118 -8.95 5.94 4.05
CA ALA A 118 -8.75 6.92 5.12
C ALA A 118 -7.26 7.12 5.43
N ASP A 119 -6.89 8.33 5.84
CA ASP A 119 -5.51 8.62 6.23
C ASP A 119 -5.13 7.87 7.51
N PRO A 120 -4.03 7.09 7.50
CA PRO A 120 -3.54 6.43 8.71
C PRO A 120 -3.16 7.44 9.78
N GLY A 121 -3.60 7.23 11.03
CA GLY A 121 -3.17 8.04 12.17
C GLY A 121 -1.84 7.56 12.76
N GLU A 122 -1.21 8.35 13.64
CA GLU A 122 0.11 8.03 14.23
C GLU A 122 0.16 6.70 15.01
N ASN A 123 -0.98 6.26 15.54
CA ASN A 123 -1.12 4.99 16.27
C ASN A 123 -1.32 3.78 15.34
N THR A 124 -1.35 3.99 14.03
CA THR A 124 -1.49 2.91 13.06
C THR A 124 -0.23 2.05 13.05
N PHE A 125 -0.40 0.74 13.16
CA PHE A 125 0.70 -0.22 13.07
C PHE A 125 1.20 -0.35 11.62
N LEU A 126 2.52 -0.38 11.47
CA LEU A 126 3.21 -0.65 10.22
C LEU A 126 3.44 -2.16 10.04
N PRO A 127 3.56 -2.65 8.79
CA PRO A 127 3.99 -4.01 8.53
C PRO A 127 5.36 -4.29 9.16
N VAL A 128 5.53 -5.48 9.72
CA VAL A 128 6.81 -5.91 10.30
C VAL A 128 7.87 -6.18 9.23
N ASP A 129 9.08 -6.53 9.65
CA ASP A 129 10.15 -6.81 8.69
C ASP A 129 9.81 -7.98 7.76
N ASP A 130 10.01 -7.78 6.47
CA ASP A 130 9.67 -8.76 5.42
C ASP A 130 10.44 -10.08 5.61
N ALA A 131 11.71 -10.04 6.02
CA ALA A 131 12.50 -11.25 6.22
C ALA A 131 12.05 -12.00 7.48
N ALA A 132 11.74 -11.29 8.56
CA ALA A 132 11.16 -11.88 9.77
C ALA A 132 9.76 -12.48 9.52
N TRP A 133 8.97 -11.85 8.64
CA TRP A 133 7.69 -12.37 8.19
C TRP A 133 7.84 -13.66 7.37
N ASP A 134 8.67 -13.63 6.32
CA ASP A 134 8.86 -14.75 5.38
C ASP A 134 9.50 -15.97 6.06
N SER A 135 10.34 -15.76 7.08
CA SER A 135 10.96 -16.82 7.89
C SER A 135 10.07 -17.32 9.03
N GLY A 136 8.90 -16.70 9.25
CA GLY A 136 7.97 -17.06 10.31
C GLY A 136 8.45 -16.72 11.73
N THR A 137 9.48 -15.89 11.88
CA THR A 137 10.02 -15.51 13.20
C THR A 137 9.37 -14.25 13.78
N SER A 138 8.59 -13.52 12.99
CA SER A 138 7.92 -12.30 13.43
C SER A 138 6.94 -12.54 14.58
N GLN A 139 6.83 -11.57 15.48
CA GLN A 139 5.93 -11.61 16.62
C GLN A 139 5.16 -10.29 16.76
N ALA A 140 4.04 -10.34 17.48
CA ALA A 140 3.23 -9.17 17.79
C ALA A 140 4.00 -8.05 18.54
N ALA A 141 5.07 -8.41 19.25
CA ALA A 141 5.94 -7.46 19.95
C ALA A 141 6.83 -6.64 18.99
N ASP A 142 7.05 -7.13 17.78
CA ASP A 142 7.88 -6.47 16.76
C ASP A 142 7.11 -5.37 16.01
N ALA A 143 5.79 -5.26 16.22
CA ALA A 143 4.94 -4.30 15.55
C ALA A 143 5.24 -2.86 16.01
N VAL A 144 5.52 -1.97 15.04
CA VAL A 144 5.85 -0.56 15.28
C VAL A 144 4.73 0.33 14.74
N THR A 145 4.40 1.41 15.46
CA THR A 145 3.43 2.40 15.00
C THR A 145 4.08 3.48 14.13
N LEU A 146 3.29 4.11 13.25
CA LEU A 146 3.75 5.23 12.42
C LEU A 146 4.45 6.33 13.21
N GLY A 147 3.93 6.73 14.37
CA GLY A 147 4.53 7.77 15.21
C GLY A 147 5.92 7.41 15.77
N ARG A 148 6.22 6.11 15.92
CA ARG A 148 7.51 5.61 16.45
C ARG A 148 8.50 5.19 15.35
N SER A 149 8.03 5.22 14.10
CA SER A 149 8.72 4.66 12.94
C SER A 149 10.02 5.38 12.57
N SER A 150 10.16 6.67 12.94
CA SER A 150 11.36 7.48 12.69
C SER A 150 12.59 7.04 13.47
N ALA A 151 12.41 6.33 14.59
CA ALA A 151 13.49 5.85 15.46
C ALA A 151 13.88 4.39 15.19
N SER A 152 13.12 3.66 14.37
CA SER A 152 13.30 2.23 14.14
C SER A 152 13.82 1.93 12.73
N HIS A 153 14.60 0.86 12.61
CA HIS A 153 14.96 0.29 11.31
C HIS A 153 13.74 -0.43 10.70
N LEU A 154 12.97 0.27 9.85
CA LEU A 154 11.83 -0.29 9.14
C LEU A 154 12.29 -1.08 7.92
N ALA A 155 11.61 -2.19 7.62
CA ALA A 155 11.79 -2.88 6.36
C ALA A 155 11.19 -2.12 5.18
N ARG A 156 11.49 -2.60 3.96
CA ARG A 156 11.04 -1.97 2.70
C ARG A 156 9.54 -1.72 2.69
N TYR A 157 8.73 -2.70 3.07
CA TYR A 157 7.28 -2.50 3.11
C TYR A 157 6.87 -1.42 4.13
N GLY A 158 7.36 -1.51 5.37
CA GLY A 158 7.13 -0.48 6.39
C GLY A 158 7.53 0.93 5.94
N ARG A 159 8.62 1.07 5.17
CA ARG A 159 9.04 2.35 4.58
C ARG A 159 8.11 2.83 3.47
N PHE A 160 7.65 1.95 2.59
CA PHE A 160 6.66 2.32 1.57
C PHE A 160 5.36 2.82 2.20
N ALA A 161 4.91 2.14 3.26
CA ALA A 161 3.76 2.56 4.05
C ALA A 161 3.97 3.96 4.67
N GLN A 162 5.13 4.19 5.30
CA GLN A 162 5.50 5.50 5.85
C GLN A 162 5.55 6.59 4.77
N ALA A 163 6.14 6.30 3.61
CA ALA A 163 6.22 7.23 2.49
C ALA A 163 4.84 7.58 1.92
N ALA A 164 3.94 6.59 1.79
CA ALA A 164 2.57 6.82 1.35
C ALA A 164 1.79 7.71 2.35
N HIS A 165 2.00 7.50 3.65
CA HIS A 165 1.41 8.36 4.68
C HIS A 165 1.93 9.80 4.59
N LEU A 166 3.24 10.01 4.42
CA LEU A 166 3.81 11.35 4.26
C LEU A 166 3.33 12.05 2.99
N LEU A 167 3.22 11.30 1.88
CA LEU A 167 2.64 11.80 0.63
C LEU A 167 1.20 12.30 0.82
N ALA A 168 0.40 11.59 1.61
CA ALA A 168 -0.95 12.03 1.95
C ALA A 168 -0.96 13.37 2.70
N GLN A 169 -0.04 13.53 3.67
CA GLN A 169 0.11 14.79 4.40
C GLN A 169 0.50 15.94 3.48
N VAL A 170 1.39 15.70 2.50
CA VAL A 170 1.81 16.71 1.51
C VAL A 170 0.64 17.17 0.65
N ASN A 171 -0.18 16.22 0.20
CA ASN A 171 -1.28 16.51 -0.71
C ASN A 171 -2.46 17.19 0.00
N THR A 172 -2.67 16.89 1.28
CA THR A 172 -3.78 17.47 2.08
C THR A 172 -3.39 18.80 2.72
N ARG A 173 -2.14 18.96 3.16
CA ARG A 173 -1.58 20.22 3.67
C ARG A 173 -0.74 20.84 2.56
N ALA A 174 -1.35 21.72 1.76
CA ALA A 174 -0.55 22.66 0.99
C ALA A 174 0.36 23.38 2.00
N PRO A 175 1.71 23.34 1.85
CA PRO A 175 2.60 23.93 2.84
C PRO A 175 2.25 25.41 2.97
N GLU A 176 1.84 25.81 4.17
CA GLU A 176 1.43 27.19 4.42
C GLU A 176 2.67 28.11 4.40
N THR A 177 3.83 27.53 4.69
CA THR A 177 5.12 28.24 4.73
C THR A 177 6.19 27.56 3.86
N TYR A 178 7.09 28.38 3.28
CA TYR A 178 8.26 27.91 2.52
C TYR A 178 9.18 26.97 3.32
N GLU A 179 9.27 27.18 4.64
CA GLU A 179 10.08 26.36 5.55
C GLU A 179 9.51 24.94 5.70
N GLU A 180 8.19 24.80 5.82
CA GLU A 180 7.50 23.50 5.87
C GLU A 180 7.68 22.74 4.54
N ALA A 181 7.53 23.43 3.41
CA ALA A 181 7.78 22.84 2.09
C ALA A 181 9.22 22.33 1.96
N THR A 182 10.19 23.09 2.50
CA THR A 182 11.61 22.74 2.46
C THR A 182 11.91 21.55 3.38
N GLN A 183 11.35 21.53 4.58
CA GLN A 183 11.49 20.42 5.52
C GLN A 183 10.89 19.14 4.92
N LEU A 184 9.69 19.23 4.34
CA LEU A 184 9.01 18.10 3.73
C LEU A 184 9.79 17.52 2.54
N ARG A 185 10.30 18.40 1.66
CA ARG A 185 11.20 18.01 0.57
C ARG A 185 12.45 17.31 1.09
N ARG A 186 13.09 17.81 2.16
CA ARG A 186 14.26 17.16 2.77
C ARG A 186 13.92 15.79 3.31
N THR A 187 12.80 15.64 4.00
CA THR A 187 12.32 14.36 4.55
C THR A 187 12.07 13.34 3.43
N ILE A 188 11.39 13.74 2.35
CA ILE A 188 11.14 12.86 1.20
C ILE A 188 12.46 12.41 0.57
N MET A 189 13.40 13.33 0.32
CA MET A 189 14.70 12.98 -0.26
C MET A 189 15.53 12.08 0.67
N ALA A 190 15.47 12.30 1.98
CA ALA A 190 16.13 11.43 2.96
C ALA A 190 15.55 10.01 2.94
N LEU A 191 14.23 9.88 2.82
CA LEU A 191 13.56 8.56 2.71
C LEU A 191 13.91 7.83 1.42
N VAL A 192 14.01 8.54 0.29
CA VAL A 192 14.45 7.96 -0.99
C VAL A 192 15.88 7.43 -0.86
N ASN A 193 16.80 8.24 -0.36
CA ASN A 193 18.20 7.84 -0.17
C ASN A 193 18.33 6.64 0.78
N LEU A 194 17.52 6.61 1.85
CA LEU A 194 17.49 5.51 2.80
C LEU A 194 16.94 4.22 2.18
N ALA A 195 15.88 4.32 1.38
CA ALA A 195 15.32 3.17 0.66
C ALA A 195 16.30 2.62 -0.40
N GLU A 196 17.03 3.49 -1.11
CA GLU A 196 18.07 3.10 -2.06
C GLU A 196 19.26 2.43 -1.35
N ALA A 197 19.70 2.99 -0.22
CA ALA A 197 20.74 2.39 0.62
C ALA A 197 20.32 0.98 1.03
N GLU A 198 19.16 0.79 1.65
CA GLU A 198 18.70 -0.56 2.02
C GLU A 198 18.52 -1.53 0.85
N GLY A 199 18.02 -1.02 -0.28
CA GLY A 199 17.89 -1.79 -1.51
C GLY A 199 19.24 -2.29 -2.02
N SER A 200 20.28 -1.46 -1.91
CA SER A 200 21.65 -1.83 -2.25
C SER A 200 22.22 -2.88 -1.28
N TRP A 201 22.07 -2.68 0.03
CA TRP A 201 22.59 -3.62 1.06
C TRP A 201 22.02 -5.03 0.92
N LYS A 202 20.71 -5.16 0.62
CA LYS A 202 20.10 -6.48 0.37
C LYS A 202 20.53 -7.10 -0.97
N ARG A 203 20.90 -6.32 -1.99
CA ARG A 203 21.41 -6.83 -3.28
C ARG A 203 22.78 -7.50 -3.15
N TRP A 204 23.63 -6.98 -2.27
CA TRP A 204 24.95 -7.58 -1.97
C TRP A 204 24.84 -8.83 -1.10
N GLY A 205 23.79 -8.97 -0.28
CA GLY A 205 23.51 -10.19 0.48
C GLY A 205 23.08 -11.39 -0.39
N PHE A 206 22.45 -11.13 -1.54
CA PHE A 206 22.06 -12.17 -2.51
C PHE A 206 23.20 -12.62 -3.44
N LEU A 207 24.31 -11.88 -3.52
CA LEU A 207 25.50 -12.24 -4.30
C LEU A 207 26.57 -12.95 -3.43
N ALA A 208 26.25 -13.24 -2.17
CA ALA A 208 27.15 -13.91 -1.22
C ALA A 208 26.81 -15.39 -0.99
N PHE A 209 26.03 -16.02 -1.87
CA PHE A 209 25.81 -17.46 -1.93
C PHE A 209 26.05 -17.99 -3.35
#